data_AF-A0A0A9X2P9-F1
#
_entry.id   AF-A0A0A9X2P9-F1
#
_cell.length_a   1.000
_cell.length_b   1.000
_cell.length_c   1.000
_cell.angle_alpha   90.00
_cell.angle_beta   90.00
_cell.angle_gamma   90.00
#
_symmetry.space_group_name_H-M   'P 1'
#
loop_
_entity.id
_entity.type
_entity.pdbx_description
1 polymer ?
#
loop_
_entity_poly.entity_id
_entity_poly.type
_entity_poly.pdbx_seq_one_letter_code
_entity_poly.pdbx_strand_id
1 'polypeptide(L)'
;MFPVNRSFIKGYPHKRKAISSTHSMRKWVLFNETVRRIVLDKDRQLDELRAREAELNSELAKQKDIIVQLDTTIRESDPDSLQQRVLELEMEKSRHLAEIQILKGATGTTPPRSVSPSSSVVILNEVASSSSSGSRDVATSPEPSPRKSRSVKDKLTSSTNTLIKSRKVKIDSCNPGDNVLVAWDYDLSAYTIVQESSTLFVLHCESLKLLGLNETSPKRTLYTVGEVVDKEYCRARKRDNRYHVPEGSKFYRVKVKSLPS
;
A
#
# COMPACT_ATOMS: atom_id res chain seq x y z
N MET A 1 -55.14 -69.88 13.36
CA MET A 1 -55.80 -68.58 13.13
C MET A 1 -55.79 -67.82 14.45
N PHE A 2 -54.80 -66.94 14.66
CA PHE A 2 -54.72 -65.98 15.79
C PHE A 2 -53.97 -64.74 15.27
N PRO A 3 -54.46 -63.51 15.47
CA PRO A 3 -53.92 -62.34 14.81
C PRO A 3 -52.71 -61.77 15.56
N VAL A 4 -51.69 -61.39 14.79
CA VAL A 4 -50.48 -60.70 15.25
C VAL A 4 -50.76 -59.20 15.35
N ASN A 5 -50.78 -58.66 16.58
CA ASN A 5 -50.80 -57.22 16.81
C ASN A 5 -49.41 -56.61 16.56
N ARG A 6 -49.25 -55.87 15.46
CA ARG A 6 -48.10 -54.98 15.23
C ARG A 6 -48.45 -53.57 15.70
N SER A 7 -48.00 -53.22 16.90
CA SER A 7 -48.04 -51.85 17.42
C SER A 7 -47.02 -50.99 16.68
N PHE A 8 -47.50 -50.08 15.82
CA PHE A 8 -46.71 -49.05 15.16
C PHE A 8 -46.22 -48.02 16.18
N ILE A 9 -44.91 -47.97 16.43
CA ILE A 9 -44.27 -46.86 17.16
C ILE A 9 -44.21 -45.64 16.22
N LYS A 10 -45.16 -44.71 16.38
CA LYS A 10 -45.07 -43.37 15.78
C LYS A 10 -44.00 -42.56 16.53
N GLY A 11 -42.78 -42.53 16.01
CA GLY A 11 -41.74 -41.58 16.43
C GLY A 11 -42.10 -40.16 16.01
N TYR A 12 -42.29 -39.27 17.01
CA TYR A 12 -42.65 -37.87 16.83
C TYR A 12 -41.60 -37.05 16.03
N PRO A 13 -41.97 -36.35 14.94
CA PRO A 13 -41.05 -35.56 14.10
C PRO A 13 -40.74 -34.14 14.61
N HIS A 14 -41.29 -33.71 15.76
CA HIS A 14 -41.21 -32.30 16.19
C HIS A 14 -39.84 -31.83 16.70
N LYS A 15 -38.97 -32.72 17.21
CA LYS A 15 -37.68 -32.31 17.80
C LYS A 15 -36.61 -31.91 16.77
N ARG A 16 -36.70 -32.39 15.52
CA ARG A 16 -35.68 -32.09 14.48
C ARG A 16 -35.78 -30.67 13.91
N LYS A 17 -36.99 -30.11 13.81
CA LYS A 17 -37.20 -28.74 13.30
C LYS A 17 -36.67 -27.67 14.27
N ALA A 18 -36.86 -27.88 15.58
CA ALA A 18 -36.39 -26.93 16.60
C ALA A 18 -34.85 -26.82 16.63
N ILE A 19 -34.14 -27.95 16.54
CA ILE A 19 -32.67 -27.98 16.56
C ILE A 19 -32.06 -27.37 15.28
N SER A 20 -32.70 -27.58 14.11
CA SER A 20 -32.28 -26.93 12.86
C SER A 20 -32.47 -25.41 12.90
N SER A 21 -33.54 -24.94 13.55
CA SER A 21 -33.84 -23.51 13.69
C SER A 21 -32.84 -22.82 14.63
N THR A 22 -32.49 -23.45 15.75
CA THR A 22 -31.50 -22.89 16.69
C THR A 22 -30.10 -22.92 16.12
N HIS A 23 -29.74 -23.94 15.34
CA HIS A 23 -28.46 -24.01 14.62
C HIS A 23 -28.33 -22.92 13.56
N SER A 24 -29.40 -22.69 12.78
CA SER A 24 -29.44 -21.61 11.80
C SER A 24 -29.31 -20.23 12.46
N MET A 25 -29.99 -20.03 13.59
CA MET A 25 -29.91 -18.79 14.36
C MET A 25 -28.51 -18.57 14.94
N ARG A 26 -27.86 -19.61 15.47
CA ARG A 26 -26.47 -19.54 15.98
C ARG A 26 -25.46 -19.20 14.87
N LYS A 27 -25.59 -19.80 13.69
CA LYS A 27 -24.77 -19.44 12.51
C LYS A 27 -24.96 -17.98 12.09
N TRP A 28 -26.20 -17.49 12.13
CA TRP A 28 -26.50 -16.09 11.80
C TRP A 28 -25.90 -15.11 12.82
N VAL A 29 -25.90 -15.47 14.10
CA VAL A 29 -25.22 -14.70 15.15
C VAL A 29 -23.70 -14.68 14.92
N LEU A 30 -23.10 -15.83 14.62
CA LEU A 30 -21.66 -15.92 14.34
C LEU A 30 -21.25 -15.13 13.10
N PHE A 31 -22.09 -15.12 12.06
CA PHE A 31 -21.89 -14.30 10.87
C PHE A 31 -21.86 -12.82 11.22
N ASN A 32 -22.88 -12.33 11.94
CA ASN A 32 -22.92 -10.92 12.33
C ASN A 32 -21.76 -10.53 13.24
N GLU A 33 -21.37 -11.42 14.14
CA GLU A 33 -20.22 -11.20 15.02
C GLU A 33 -18.91 -11.14 14.23
N THR A 34 -18.73 -12.01 13.23
CA THR A 34 -17.57 -12.00 12.34
C THR A 34 -17.55 -10.74 11.48
N VAL A 35 -18.69 -10.35 10.90
CA VAL A 35 -18.82 -9.13 10.10
C VAL A 35 -18.52 -7.90 10.96
N ARG A 36 -19.07 -7.80 12.18
CA ARG A 36 -18.75 -6.70 13.11
C ARG A 36 -17.26 -6.61 13.38
N ARG A 37 -16.60 -7.74 13.66
CA ARG A 37 -15.16 -7.78 13.93
C ARG A 37 -14.34 -7.32 12.74
N ILE A 38 -14.72 -7.74 11.53
CA ILE A 38 -14.09 -7.29 10.29
C ILE A 38 -14.26 -5.78 10.12
N VAL A 39 -15.47 -5.26 10.33
CA VAL A 39 -15.76 -3.82 10.23
C VAL A 39 -14.90 -3.03 11.23
N LEU A 40 -14.87 -3.44 12.50
CA LEU A 40 -14.05 -2.80 13.52
C LEU A 40 -12.55 -2.82 13.19
N ASP A 41 -12.03 -3.95 12.70
CA ASP A 41 -10.63 -4.04 12.27
C ASP A 41 -10.33 -3.12 11.08
N LYS A 42 -11.26 -2.99 10.13
CA LYS A 42 -11.11 -2.09 8.98
C LYS A 42 -11.23 -0.62 9.36
N ASP A 43 -12.13 -0.27 10.27
CA ASP A 43 -12.25 1.07 10.81
C ASP A 43 -10.98 1.46 11.56
N ARG A 44 -10.43 0.56 12.38
CA ARG A 44 -9.13 0.75 13.05
C ARG A 44 -7.99 1.01 12.07
N GLN A 45 -7.90 0.21 11.00
CA GLN A 45 -6.89 0.41 9.95
C GLN A 45 -7.08 1.73 9.21
N LEU A 46 -8.32 2.14 8.95
CA LEU A 46 -8.64 3.43 8.36
C LEU A 46 -8.21 4.58 9.27
N ASP A 47 -8.46 4.49 10.57
CA ASP A 47 -8.05 5.50 11.54
C ASP A 47 -6.54 5.58 11.68
N GLU A 48 -5.82 4.45 11.69
CA GLU A 48 -4.35 4.41 11.67
C GLU A 48 -3.78 5.08 10.40
N LEU A 49 -4.38 4.82 9.23
CA LEU A 49 -3.95 5.43 7.97
C LEU A 49 -4.22 6.94 7.96
N ARG A 50 -5.39 7.37 8.43
CA ARG A 50 -5.74 8.80 8.57
C ARG A 50 -4.84 9.52 9.55
N ALA A 51 -4.51 8.88 10.69
CA ALA A 51 -3.57 9.44 11.66
C ALA A 51 -2.18 9.63 11.05
N ARG A 52 -1.67 8.62 10.33
CA ARG A 52 -0.39 8.72 9.63
C ARG A 52 -0.40 9.78 8.53
N GLU A 53 -1.50 9.90 7.78
CA GLU A 53 -1.68 10.94 6.77
C GLU A 53 -1.67 12.34 7.42
N ALA A 54 -2.35 12.52 8.54
CA ALA A 54 -2.35 13.77 9.29
C ALA A 54 -0.95 14.13 9.81
N GLU A 55 -0.20 13.14 10.31
CA GLU A 55 1.19 13.32 10.77
C GLU A 55 2.12 13.73 9.62
N LEU A 56 2.07 13.01 8.49
CA LEU A 56 2.83 13.36 7.28
C LEU A 56 2.47 14.76 6.76
N ASN A 57 1.19 15.12 6.76
CA ASN A 57 0.75 16.45 6.35
C ASN A 57 1.24 17.55 7.30
N SER A 58 1.27 17.29 8.62
CA SER A 58 1.86 18.20 9.59
C SER A 58 3.36 18.39 9.33
N GLU A 59 4.09 17.32 9.03
CA GLU A 59 5.51 17.40 8.73
C GLU A 59 5.79 18.15 7.42
N LEU A 60 5.00 17.89 6.37
CA LEU A 60 5.06 18.65 5.13
C LEU A 60 4.74 20.13 5.35
N ALA A 61 3.82 20.47 6.24
CA ALA A 61 3.52 21.86 6.59
C ALA A 61 4.71 22.55 7.26
N LYS A 62 5.38 21.88 8.22
CA LYS A 62 6.61 22.40 8.85
C LYS A 62 7.74 22.58 7.84
N GLN A 63 7.96 21.59 6.98
CA GLN A 63 9.01 21.67 5.95
C GLN A 63 8.76 22.82 4.99
N LYS A 64 7.50 23.03 4.56
CA LYS A 64 7.12 24.20 3.75
C LYS A 64 7.37 25.50 4.48
N ASP A 65 7.04 25.59 5.78
CA ASP A 65 7.29 26.79 6.58
C ASP A 65 8.78 27.10 6.69
N ILE A 66 9.63 26.09 6.93
CA ILE A 66 11.09 26.23 6.95
C ILE A 66 11.60 26.73 5.58
N ILE A 67 11.11 26.16 4.48
CA ILE A 67 11.50 26.61 3.14
C ILE A 67 11.13 28.08 2.93
N VAL A 68 9.93 28.50 3.33
CA VAL A 68 9.49 29.90 3.22
C VAL A 68 10.38 30.80 4.09
N GLN A 69 10.67 30.41 5.33
CA GLN A 69 11.57 31.15 6.21
C GLN A 69 12.96 31.31 5.59
N LEU A 70 13.53 30.23 5.04
CA LEU A 70 14.83 30.29 4.35
C LEU A 70 14.77 31.18 3.09
N ASP A 71 13.70 31.10 2.29
CA ASP A 71 13.52 31.99 1.12
C ASP A 71 13.42 33.46 1.56
N THR A 72 12.72 33.76 2.66
CA THR A 72 12.68 35.11 3.23
C THR A 72 14.05 35.56 3.71
N THR A 73 14.80 34.73 4.43
CA THR A 73 16.15 35.06 4.88
C THR A 73 17.13 35.25 3.72
N ILE A 74 17.02 34.46 2.65
CA ILE A 74 17.83 34.62 1.43
C ILE A 74 17.46 35.91 0.69
N ARG A 75 16.18 36.28 0.64
CA ARG A 75 15.74 37.55 0.03
C ARG A 75 16.13 38.76 0.86
N GLU A 76 16.11 38.65 2.19
CA GLU A 76 16.53 39.69 3.12
C GLU A 76 18.05 39.82 3.18
N SER A 77 18.81 38.75 2.90
CA SER A 77 20.24 38.85 2.66
C SER A 77 20.48 39.55 1.34
N ASP A 78 20.75 40.85 1.38
CA ASP A 78 21.00 41.65 0.19
C ASP A 78 22.30 41.20 -0.51
N PRO A 79 22.21 40.51 -1.66
CA PRO A 79 23.40 40.07 -2.38
C PRO A 79 24.21 41.26 -2.88
N ASP A 80 23.56 42.41 -3.12
CA ASP A 80 24.23 43.62 -3.59
C ASP A 80 25.04 44.27 -2.47
N SER A 81 24.55 44.25 -1.22
CA SER A 81 25.31 44.71 -0.05
C SER A 81 26.59 43.88 0.19
N LEU A 82 26.50 42.56 0.05
CA LEU A 82 27.67 41.67 0.17
C LEU A 82 28.64 41.86 -1.00
N GLN A 83 28.15 41.97 -2.23
CA GLN A 83 28.99 42.26 -3.41
C GLN A 83 29.67 43.62 -3.30
N GLN A 84 28.96 44.64 -2.80
CA GLN A 84 29.51 45.98 -2.61
C GLN A 84 30.60 45.99 -1.54
N ARG A 85 30.44 45.21 -0.46
CA ARG A 85 31.49 45.05 0.56
C ARG A 85 32.70 44.29 0.03
N VAL A 86 32.50 43.29 -0.82
CA VAL A 86 33.59 42.57 -1.49
C VAL A 86 34.37 43.50 -2.42
N LEU A 87 33.68 44.31 -3.24
CA LEU A 87 34.31 45.30 -4.11
C LEU A 87 35.13 46.35 -3.33
N GLU A 88 34.60 46.83 -2.21
CA GLU A 88 35.30 47.79 -1.35
C GLU A 88 36.59 47.18 -0.77
N LEU A 89 36.52 45.93 -0.31
CA LEU A 89 37.68 45.18 0.17
C LEU A 89 38.72 44.91 -0.93
N GLU A 90 38.28 44.64 -2.16
CA GLU A 90 39.18 44.45 -3.31
C GLU A 90 39.92 45.75 -3.70
N MET A 91 39.23 46.89 -3.64
CA MET A 91 39.84 48.20 -3.86
C MET A 91 40.86 48.54 -2.78
N GLU A 92 40.52 48.31 -1.50
CA GLU A 92 41.42 48.55 -0.38
C GLU A 92 42.65 47.63 -0.42
N LYS A 93 42.45 46.34 -0.73
CA LYS A 93 43.55 45.39 -0.97
C LYS A 93 44.47 45.89 -2.09
N SER A 94 43.91 46.37 -3.19
CA SER A 94 44.67 46.88 -4.33
C SER A 94 45.49 48.13 -3.98
N ARG A 95 44.91 49.05 -3.19
CA ARG A 95 45.59 50.24 -2.67
C ARG A 95 46.79 49.86 -1.79
N HIS A 96 46.58 48.98 -0.83
CA HIS A 96 47.65 48.53 0.06
C HIS A 96 48.77 47.78 -0.69
N LEU A 97 48.43 46.96 -1.69
CA LEU A 97 49.43 46.31 -2.54
C LEU A 97 50.27 47.33 -3.33
N ALA A 98 49.65 48.36 -3.90
CA ALA A 98 50.37 49.43 -4.59
C ALA A 98 51.29 50.20 -3.65
N GLU A 99 50.85 50.47 -2.43
CA GLU A 99 51.66 51.14 -1.40
C GLU A 99 52.85 50.28 -0.95
N ILE A 100 52.64 48.98 -0.74
CA ILE A 100 53.74 48.02 -0.47
C ILE A 100 54.72 47.99 -1.65
N GLN A 101 54.25 48.05 -2.89
CA GLN A 101 55.10 48.04 -4.07
C GLN A 101 55.92 49.34 -4.22
N ILE A 102 55.34 50.49 -3.87
CA ILE A 102 56.06 51.78 -3.83
C ILE A 102 57.10 51.78 -2.71
N LEU A 103 56.77 51.32 -1.51
CA LEU A 103 57.73 51.20 -0.40
C LEU A 103 58.87 50.23 -0.73
N LYS A 104 58.57 49.14 -1.45
CA LYS A 104 59.56 48.19 -1.96
C LYS A 104 60.38 48.75 -3.15
N GLY A 105 59.83 49.71 -3.89
CA GLY A 105 60.51 50.43 -4.98
C GLY A 105 61.37 51.61 -4.50
N ALA A 106 60.96 52.28 -3.42
CA ALA A 106 61.72 53.36 -2.76
C ALA A 106 62.94 52.82 -1.99
N THR A 107 62.95 51.51 -1.71
CA THR A 107 64.11 50.77 -1.20
C THR A 107 64.85 50.09 -2.36
N GLY A 108 65.32 50.88 -3.33
CA GLY A 108 66.04 50.37 -4.50
C GLY A 108 67.52 50.08 -4.22
N THR A 109 67.93 48.81 -4.35
CA THR A 109 69.30 48.28 -4.63
C THR A 109 70.39 48.47 -3.55
N THR A 110 71.11 47.41 -3.15
CA THR A 110 72.34 46.92 -3.80
C THR A 110 72.44 45.38 -3.88
N PRO A 111 73.17 44.78 -4.86
CA PRO A 111 73.34 43.32 -5.00
C PRO A 111 74.57 42.77 -4.26
N PRO A 112 74.69 41.43 -4.08
CA PRO A 112 75.72 40.76 -4.89
C PRO A 112 75.29 39.44 -5.54
N ARG A 113 76.10 39.12 -6.54
CA ARG A 113 76.06 38.08 -7.55
C ARG A 113 76.66 36.75 -7.02
N SER A 114 76.26 35.65 -7.66
CA SER A 114 76.64 34.22 -7.46
C SER A 114 75.91 33.55 -6.28
N VAL A 115 75.16 32.46 -6.44
CA VAL A 115 75.33 31.24 -7.25
C VAL A 115 73.99 30.59 -7.63
N SER A 116 73.84 30.17 -8.89
CA SER A 116 72.88 29.14 -9.39
C SER A 116 73.24 27.74 -8.83
N PRO A 117 72.41 26.67 -8.89
CA PRO A 117 71.47 26.25 -9.97
C PRO A 117 70.09 25.77 -9.44
N SER A 118 69.04 25.37 -10.17
CA SER A 118 68.86 24.82 -11.52
C SER A 118 67.35 24.82 -11.89
N SER A 119 67.03 24.94 -13.19
CA SER A 119 65.99 24.20 -13.97
C SER A 119 64.53 24.15 -13.44
N SER A 120 63.44 24.50 -14.14
CA SER A 120 63.06 24.35 -15.57
C SER A 120 61.66 25.00 -15.83
N VAL A 121 61.50 25.68 -16.98
CA VAL A 121 60.39 25.74 -18.01
C VAL A 121 58.91 25.63 -17.54
N VAL A 122 57.87 26.38 -18.01
CA VAL A 122 57.31 26.56 -19.39
C VAL A 122 56.38 27.80 -19.50
N ILE A 123 56.34 28.40 -20.69
CA ILE A 123 55.39 29.43 -21.19
C ILE A 123 54.24 28.76 -21.96
N LEU A 124 53.06 29.39 -22.05
CA LEU A 124 52.07 29.48 -23.17
C LEU A 124 50.75 30.02 -22.57
N ASN A 125 49.89 30.87 -23.16
CA ASN A 125 49.86 31.77 -24.31
C ASN A 125 48.58 32.63 -24.16
N GLU A 126 48.57 33.85 -24.66
CA GLU A 126 47.43 34.76 -24.77
C GLU A 126 46.33 34.19 -25.69
N VAL A 127 45.06 34.63 -25.55
CA VAL A 127 44.39 35.54 -26.49
C VAL A 127 42.90 35.79 -26.16
N ALA A 128 42.50 37.04 -26.39
CA ALA A 128 41.22 37.53 -26.89
C ALA A 128 40.02 37.72 -25.93
N SER A 129 39.94 38.97 -25.45
CA SER A 129 38.72 39.72 -25.19
C SER A 129 37.90 39.97 -26.47
N SER A 130 36.57 39.94 -26.35
CA SER A 130 35.60 40.85 -27.02
C SER A 130 34.19 40.49 -26.53
N SER A 131 33.52 41.28 -25.67
CA SER A 131 32.62 42.41 -25.99
C SER A 131 31.51 42.03 -27.00
N SER A 132 30.22 42.30 -26.84
CA SER A 132 29.46 43.36 -26.15
C SER A 132 27.95 42.98 -26.21
N SER A 133 27.17 43.16 -25.13
CA SER A 133 26.23 44.28 -24.88
C SER A 133 24.78 44.09 -25.40
N GLY A 134 23.81 44.40 -24.53
CA GLY A 134 22.42 44.77 -24.88
C GLY A 134 21.35 43.80 -24.35
N SER A 135 20.87 43.90 -23.10
CA SER A 135 19.86 44.85 -22.57
C SER A 135 18.39 44.41 -22.74
N ARG A 136 17.71 44.24 -21.58
CA ARG A 136 16.30 44.52 -21.23
C ARG A 136 15.16 43.49 -21.41
N ASP A 137 14.70 43.01 -20.24
CA ASP A 137 13.35 43.01 -19.62
C ASP A 137 12.05 42.86 -20.45
N VAL A 138 11.22 41.89 -20.03
CA VAL A 138 9.86 42.03 -19.44
C VAL A 138 9.03 40.77 -19.69
N ALA A 139 8.40 40.27 -18.61
CA ALA A 139 7.43 39.19 -18.62
C ALA A 139 6.11 39.60 -19.28
N THR A 140 5.49 38.71 -20.07
CA THR A 140 4.02 38.57 -20.07
C THR A 140 3.62 37.16 -20.52
N SER A 141 2.84 36.50 -19.67
CA SER A 141 2.00 35.34 -19.96
C SER A 141 1.10 35.57 -21.19
N PRO A 142 0.78 34.52 -21.96
CA PRO A 142 -0.61 34.35 -22.34
C PRO A 142 -1.08 32.89 -22.26
N GLU A 143 -2.11 32.66 -21.45
CA GLU A 143 -3.12 31.62 -21.67
C GLU A 143 -4.34 32.27 -22.40
N PRO A 144 -5.37 31.54 -22.85
CA PRO A 144 -5.42 30.39 -23.76
C PRO A 144 -6.45 30.65 -24.90
N SER A 145 -6.45 29.87 -25.99
CA SER A 145 -7.60 29.88 -26.92
C SER A 145 -7.77 28.58 -27.72
N PRO A 146 -9.00 28.27 -28.19
CA PRO A 146 -9.60 26.96 -28.08
C PRO A 146 -9.68 26.21 -29.41
N ARG A 147 -9.61 24.86 -29.39
CA ARG A 147 -10.19 24.00 -30.44
C ARG A 147 -10.37 22.55 -29.98
N LYS A 148 -11.63 22.27 -29.61
CA LYS A 148 -12.44 21.06 -29.86
C LYS A 148 -11.84 19.68 -29.54
N SER A 149 -12.16 19.26 -28.32
CA SER A 149 -12.68 17.94 -27.92
C SER A 149 -12.84 16.88 -29.01
N ARG A 150 -11.98 15.85 -28.94
CA ARG A 150 -12.39 14.46 -29.17
C ARG A 150 -11.92 13.61 -28.01
N SER A 151 -12.91 13.31 -27.17
CA SER A 151 -12.94 12.36 -26.05
C SER A 151 -11.71 11.47 -25.87
N VAL A 152 -10.78 11.92 -25.04
CA VAL A 152 -9.79 11.06 -24.37
C VAL A 152 -10.44 10.54 -23.10
N LYS A 153 -11.51 9.75 -23.24
CA LYS A 153 -12.27 9.20 -22.11
C LYS A 153 -12.73 7.78 -22.39
N ASP A 154 -11.83 6.91 -22.83
CA ASP A 154 -12.15 5.47 -22.98
C ASP A 154 -10.96 4.53 -22.74
N LYS A 155 -9.87 4.96 -22.08
CA LYS A 155 -8.71 4.07 -21.84
C LYS A 155 -8.25 3.92 -20.38
N LEU A 156 -8.98 4.48 -19.41
CA LEU A 156 -8.61 4.40 -17.98
C LEU A 156 -9.68 3.74 -17.09
N THR A 157 -10.75 3.19 -17.66
CA THR A 157 -11.83 2.54 -16.89
C THR A 157 -11.99 1.04 -17.17
N SER A 158 -11.21 0.45 -18.09
CA SER A 158 -11.33 -0.98 -18.41
C SER A 158 -10.39 -1.88 -17.60
N SER A 159 -9.24 -1.38 -17.14
CA SER A 159 -8.23 -2.22 -16.47
C SER A 159 -8.42 -2.31 -14.95
N THR A 160 -8.91 -1.26 -14.30
CA THR A 160 -9.15 -1.28 -12.84
C THR A 160 -10.55 -1.79 -12.48
N ASN A 161 -11.51 -1.65 -13.39
CA ASN A 161 -12.87 -2.12 -13.16
C ASN A 161 -12.98 -3.64 -13.36
N THR A 162 -12.12 -4.27 -14.17
CA THR A 162 -12.02 -5.75 -14.24
C THR A 162 -11.29 -6.36 -13.04
N LEU A 163 -10.33 -5.63 -12.43
CA LEU A 163 -9.68 -6.05 -11.18
C LEU A 163 -10.53 -5.82 -9.91
N ILE A 164 -11.44 -4.84 -9.91
CA ILE A 164 -12.31 -4.54 -8.76
C ILE A 164 -13.70 -5.21 -8.88
N LYS A 165 -14.17 -5.54 -10.10
CA LYS A 165 -15.46 -6.26 -10.32
C LYS A 165 -15.39 -7.75 -9.98
N SER A 166 -14.21 -8.35 -9.78
CA SER A 166 -14.01 -9.80 -9.69
C SER A 166 -13.89 -10.37 -8.27
N ARG A 167 -13.97 -9.55 -7.21
CA ARG A 167 -13.88 -10.03 -5.81
C ARG A 167 -15.22 -10.06 -5.07
N LYS A 168 -16.34 -10.16 -5.82
CA LYS A 168 -17.66 -10.43 -5.23
C LYS A 168 -17.74 -11.90 -4.83
N VAL A 169 -17.95 -12.15 -3.55
CA VAL A 169 -18.16 -13.49 -3.00
C VAL A 169 -19.63 -13.83 -3.07
N LYS A 170 -19.97 -15.05 -3.48
CA LYS A 170 -21.32 -15.59 -3.44
C LYS A 170 -21.59 -16.28 -2.10
N ILE A 171 -22.75 -15.96 -1.53
CA ILE A 171 -23.25 -16.53 -0.27
C ILE A 171 -24.54 -17.36 -0.47
N ASP A 172 -25.20 -17.17 -1.61
CA ASP A 172 -26.44 -17.84 -2.01
C ASP A 172 -26.19 -19.19 -2.69
N SER A 173 -25.02 -19.31 -3.31
CA SER A 173 -24.63 -20.43 -4.14
C SER A 173 -23.16 -20.80 -3.93
N CYS A 174 -22.87 -22.09 -4.09
CA CYS A 174 -21.55 -22.69 -3.95
C CYS A 174 -21.39 -23.74 -5.05
N ASN A 175 -21.49 -23.32 -6.31
CA ASN A 175 -21.29 -24.18 -7.47
C ASN A 175 -19.88 -23.98 -8.03
N PRO A 176 -19.34 -24.95 -8.80
CA PRO A 176 -18.06 -24.78 -9.48
C PRO A 176 -18.01 -23.47 -10.27
N GLY A 177 -16.92 -22.72 -10.11
CA GLY A 177 -16.73 -21.37 -10.67
C GLY A 177 -17.20 -20.22 -9.78
N ASP A 178 -17.91 -20.49 -8.68
CA ASP A 178 -18.31 -19.44 -7.74
C ASP A 178 -17.15 -19.03 -6.83
N ASN A 179 -16.98 -17.72 -6.63
CA ASN A 179 -16.07 -17.18 -5.64
C ASN A 179 -16.71 -17.25 -4.26
N VAL A 180 -16.07 -17.93 -3.32
CA VAL A 180 -16.62 -18.21 -1.99
C VAL A 180 -15.67 -17.77 -0.88
N LEU A 181 -16.22 -17.39 0.27
CA LEU A 181 -15.46 -17.07 1.48
C LEU A 181 -15.26 -18.35 2.27
N VAL A 182 -13.99 -18.72 2.44
CA VAL A 182 -13.56 -19.81 3.31
C VAL A 182 -13.17 -19.21 4.66
N ALA A 183 -13.74 -19.70 5.75
CA ALA A 183 -13.49 -19.21 7.10
C ALA A 183 -13.23 -20.37 8.07
N TRP A 184 -12.42 -20.12 9.09
CA TRP A 184 -12.19 -21.05 10.18
C TRP A 184 -13.43 -21.14 11.08
N ASP A 185 -13.97 -22.34 11.25
CA ASP A 185 -15.05 -22.64 12.18
C ASP A 185 -14.45 -23.21 13.48
N TYR A 186 -14.66 -22.50 14.60
CA TYR A 186 -14.13 -22.90 15.90
C TYR A 186 -14.87 -24.10 16.50
N ASP A 187 -16.17 -24.25 16.23
CA ASP A 187 -16.98 -25.34 16.77
C ASP A 187 -16.59 -26.67 16.13
N LEU A 188 -16.33 -26.64 14.82
CA LEU A 188 -15.87 -27.81 14.07
C LEU A 188 -14.35 -27.97 14.07
N SER A 189 -13.62 -26.93 14.50
CA SER A 189 -12.15 -26.85 14.38
C SER A 189 -11.69 -27.20 12.95
N ALA A 190 -12.37 -26.65 11.96
CA ALA A 190 -12.12 -26.92 10.54
C ALA A 190 -12.47 -25.70 9.67
N TYR A 191 -11.92 -25.63 8.47
CA TYR A 191 -12.31 -24.60 7.50
C TYR A 191 -13.64 -24.93 6.83
N THR A 192 -14.55 -23.96 6.80
CA THR A 192 -15.88 -24.07 6.19
C THR A 192 -16.12 -22.94 5.19
N ILE A 193 -17.10 -23.14 4.30
CA ILE A 193 -17.52 -22.11 3.35
C ILE A 193 -18.74 -21.40 3.91
N VAL A 194 -18.66 -20.07 3.95
CA VAL A 194 -19.74 -19.22 4.42
C VAL A 194 -20.85 -19.19 3.37
N GLN A 195 -22.01 -19.73 3.74
CA GLN A 195 -23.20 -19.82 2.90
C GLN A 195 -24.44 -19.49 3.72
N GLU A 196 -25.42 -18.86 3.08
CA GLU A 196 -26.77 -18.65 3.62
C GLU A 196 -27.60 -19.94 3.46
N SER A 197 -27.13 -21.02 4.08
CA SER A 197 -27.76 -22.32 4.02
C SER A 197 -27.74 -23.01 5.37
N SER A 198 -28.80 -23.78 5.65
CA SER A 198 -28.84 -24.69 6.79
C SER A 198 -27.85 -25.86 6.63
N THR A 199 -27.46 -26.18 5.38
CA THR A 199 -26.49 -27.24 5.08
C THR A 199 -25.07 -26.76 5.38
N LEU A 200 -24.23 -27.65 5.91
CA LEU A 200 -22.83 -27.36 6.17
C LEU A 200 -21.99 -27.56 4.90
N PHE A 201 -21.05 -26.65 4.66
CA PHE A 201 -20.08 -26.74 3.56
C PHE A 201 -18.67 -26.77 4.16
N VAL A 202 -18.03 -27.93 4.13
CA VAL A 202 -16.70 -28.15 4.72
C VAL A 202 -15.64 -28.16 3.64
N LEU A 203 -14.51 -27.49 3.88
CA LEU A 203 -13.41 -27.42 2.94
C LEU A 203 -12.72 -28.79 2.80
N HIS A 204 -12.34 -29.15 1.59
CA HIS A 204 -11.53 -30.33 1.32
C HIS A 204 -10.07 -30.14 1.77
N CYS A 205 -9.42 -31.19 2.26
CA CYS A 205 -8.06 -31.08 2.79
C CYS A 205 -6.99 -30.75 1.72
N GLU A 206 -7.21 -31.12 0.46
CA GLU A 206 -6.34 -30.70 -0.66
C GLU A 206 -6.37 -29.18 -0.84
N SER A 207 -7.52 -28.55 -0.61
CA SER A 207 -7.70 -27.10 -0.77
C SER A 207 -7.04 -26.31 0.36
N LEU A 208 -6.84 -26.90 1.54
CA LEU A 208 -6.04 -26.28 2.62
C LEU A 208 -4.63 -25.94 2.11
N LYS A 209 -3.98 -26.92 1.47
CA LYS A 209 -2.61 -26.77 0.96
C LYS A 209 -2.53 -25.74 -0.17
N LEU A 210 -3.50 -25.79 -1.10
CA LEU A 210 -3.57 -24.86 -2.23
C LEU A 210 -3.79 -23.41 -1.80
N LEU A 211 -4.53 -23.20 -0.71
CA LEU A 211 -4.85 -21.87 -0.17
C LEU A 211 -3.83 -21.39 0.88
N GLY A 212 -2.81 -22.20 1.21
CA GLY A 212 -1.83 -21.89 2.26
C GLY A 212 -2.44 -21.81 3.67
N LEU A 213 -3.54 -22.52 3.92
CA LEU A 213 -4.24 -22.54 5.19
C LEU A 213 -3.65 -23.60 6.13
N ASN A 214 -3.62 -23.30 7.43
CA ASN A 214 -3.10 -24.18 8.45
C ASN A 214 -4.09 -24.34 9.60
N GLU A 215 -4.46 -25.58 9.92
CA GLU A 215 -5.44 -25.89 10.97
C GLU A 215 -4.82 -25.88 12.39
N THR A 216 -3.52 -26.20 12.50
CA THR A 216 -2.86 -26.41 13.80
C THR A 216 -2.17 -25.15 14.34
N SER A 217 -1.78 -24.20 13.49
CA SER A 217 -0.95 -23.07 13.89
C SER A 217 -1.72 -22.01 14.73
N PRO A 218 -1.12 -21.38 15.74
CA PRO A 218 -1.75 -20.26 16.46
C PRO A 218 -1.87 -19.00 15.59
N LYS A 219 -0.95 -18.79 14.64
CA LYS A 219 -1.01 -17.71 13.62
C LYS A 219 -1.75 -18.17 12.34
N ARG A 220 -2.87 -18.89 12.49
CA ARG A 220 -3.62 -19.38 11.33
C ARG A 220 -4.34 -18.25 10.59
N THR A 221 -4.40 -18.35 9.28
CA THR A 221 -5.25 -17.49 8.44
C THR A 221 -6.71 -17.77 8.76
N LEU A 222 -7.43 -16.80 9.32
CA LEU A 222 -8.82 -17.00 9.76
C LEU A 222 -9.81 -17.11 8.60
N TYR A 223 -9.53 -16.42 7.50
CA TYR A 223 -10.37 -16.44 6.32
C TYR A 223 -9.58 -16.21 5.04
N THR A 224 -10.08 -16.73 3.94
CA THR A 224 -9.55 -16.49 2.60
C THR A 224 -10.67 -16.57 1.56
N VAL A 225 -10.43 -16.04 0.37
CA VAL A 225 -11.37 -16.16 -0.75
C VAL A 225 -10.79 -17.12 -1.77
N GLY A 226 -11.62 -17.99 -2.33
CA GLY A 226 -11.23 -18.90 -3.39
C GLY A 226 -12.37 -19.21 -4.33
N GLU A 227 -12.04 -19.82 -5.47
CA GLU A 227 -13.03 -20.27 -6.46
C GLU A 227 -13.35 -21.75 -6.23
N VAL A 228 -14.63 -22.10 -6.19
CA VAL A 228 -15.09 -23.49 -6.06
C VAL A 228 -14.68 -24.28 -7.31
N VAL A 229 -14.02 -25.41 -7.11
CA VAL A 229 -13.63 -26.34 -8.16
C VAL A 229 -14.62 -27.49 -8.25
N ASP A 230 -15.02 -28.04 -7.11
CA ASP A 230 -15.88 -29.21 -7.04
C ASP A 230 -16.68 -29.23 -5.73
N LYS A 231 -17.85 -29.85 -5.76
CA LYS A 231 -18.76 -29.97 -4.61
C LYS A 231 -19.40 -31.35 -4.59
N GLU A 232 -19.18 -32.06 -3.50
CA GLU A 232 -19.70 -33.40 -3.28
C GLU A 232 -20.66 -33.42 -2.09
N TYR A 233 -21.80 -34.11 -2.22
CA TYR A 233 -22.74 -34.30 -1.11
C TYR A 233 -22.37 -35.54 -0.31
N CYS A 234 -22.04 -35.34 0.97
CA CYS A 234 -21.55 -36.39 1.85
C CYS A 234 -22.53 -36.65 3.01
N ARG A 235 -22.46 -37.86 3.57
CA ARG A 235 -23.12 -38.24 4.82
C ARG A 235 -22.12 -38.87 5.78
N ALA A 236 -22.05 -38.35 6.99
CA ALA A 236 -21.22 -38.90 8.05
C ALA A 236 -21.71 -40.30 8.43
N ARG A 237 -20.85 -41.31 8.30
CA ARG A 237 -21.16 -42.70 8.68
C ARG A 237 -20.64 -43.08 10.07
N LYS A 238 -19.69 -42.30 10.61
CA LYS A 238 -19.04 -42.55 11.90
C LYS A 238 -19.18 -41.30 12.77
N ARG A 239 -19.34 -41.51 14.08
CA ARG A 239 -19.37 -40.42 15.07
C ARG A 239 -18.06 -39.66 15.13
N ASP A 240 -16.94 -40.38 15.18
CA ASP A 240 -15.60 -39.80 15.09
C ASP A 240 -15.14 -39.80 13.63
N ASN A 241 -15.25 -38.65 12.98
CA ASN A 241 -14.84 -38.48 11.60
C ASN A 241 -14.00 -37.21 11.46
N ARG A 242 -13.16 -37.18 10.42
CA ARG A 242 -12.22 -36.09 10.13
C ARG A 242 -12.84 -34.70 9.93
N TYR A 243 -14.16 -34.61 9.83
CA TYR A 243 -14.88 -33.36 9.66
C TYR A 243 -15.57 -32.90 10.96
N HIS A 244 -15.41 -33.67 12.05
CA HIS A 244 -15.97 -33.41 13.38
C HIS A 244 -17.49 -33.16 13.38
N VAL A 245 -18.20 -33.70 12.38
CA VAL A 245 -19.66 -33.61 12.29
C VAL A 245 -20.34 -34.80 12.98
N PRO A 246 -21.56 -34.66 13.54
CA PRO A 246 -22.27 -35.78 14.14
C PRO A 246 -22.56 -36.91 13.15
N GLU A 247 -22.62 -38.14 13.63
CA GLU A 247 -23.00 -39.30 12.81
C GLU A 247 -24.37 -39.11 12.15
N GLY A 248 -24.48 -39.49 10.89
CA GLY A 248 -25.71 -39.37 10.10
C GLY A 248 -25.93 -37.98 9.51
N SER A 249 -25.14 -36.96 9.90
CA SER A 249 -25.22 -35.60 9.35
C SER A 249 -24.91 -35.60 7.85
N LYS A 250 -25.62 -34.75 7.12
CA LYS A 250 -25.41 -34.52 5.69
C LYS A 250 -24.78 -33.15 5.48
N PHE A 251 -23.75 -33.08 4.66
CA PHE A 251 -22.97 -31.86 4.41
C PHE A 251 -22.37 -31.91 3.01
N TYR A 252 -21.94 -30.76 2.51
CA TYR A 252 -21.17 -30.68 1.29
C TYR A 252 -19.68 -30.63 1.62
N ARG A 253 -18.90 -31.40 0.88
CA ARG A 253 -17.45 -31.32 0.87
C ARG A 253 -17.03 -30.57 -0.39
N VAL A 254 -16.28 -29.49 -0.23
CA VAL A 254 -16.02 -28.56 -1.33
C VAL A 254 -14.54 -28.38 -1.56
N LYS A 255 -14.11 -28.53 -2.82
CA LYS A 255 -12.76 -28.20 -3.27
C LYS A 255 -12.76 -26.77 -3.77
N VAL A 256 -11.76 -26.01 -3.34
CA VAL A 256 -11.53 -24.61 -3.68
C VAL A 256 -10.09 -24.44 -4.14
N LYS A 257 -9.87 -23.57 -5.12
CA LYS A 257 -8.54 -23.12 -5.58
C LYS A 257 -8.34 -21.65 -5.23
N SER A 258 -7.07 -21.23 -5.11
CA SER A 258 -6.71 -19.82 -4.96
C SER A 258 -7.16 -19.02 -6.18
N LEU A 259 -7.55 -17.77 -5.95
CA LEU A 259 -7.85 -16.84 -7.04
C LEU A 259 -6.54 -16.36 -7.69
N PRO A 260 -6.51 -16.20 -9.03
CA PRO A 260 -5.37 -15.59 -9.70
C PRO A 260 -5.22 -14.14 -9.21
N SER A 261 -3.98 -13.76 -8.89
CA SER A 261 -3.62 -12.38 -8.51
C SER A 261 -3.55 -11.46 -9.72
#